data_AF-A0A8S1KEZ5-F1
#
_entry.id   AF-A0A8S1KEZ5-F1
#
_cell.length_a   1.000
_cell.length_b   1.000
_cell.length_c   1.000
_cell.angle_alpha   90.00
_cell.angle_beta   90.00
_cell.angle_gamma   90.00
#
_symmetry.space_group_name_H-M   'P 1'
#
loop_
_entity.id
_entity.type
_entity.pdbx_description
1 polymer ?
#
loop_
_entity_poly.entity_id
_entity_poly.type
_entity_poly.pdbx_seq_one_letter_code
_entity_poly.pdbx_strand_id
1 'polypeptide(L)'
;MMNLKPPKSQNDSASDNGSVNKITDKQKINTLRKAVIDLREEKSQLIKQIEELNSKKQLTNKREGRYRRETQYYDERFIALNNYEFIQFNAIFSFNRTYKQQELDQIIANYEARFSILQTAYKEMERDIKNIEISNQKLVKDMEEKTTLNNQLKKNIEDIERDLYNKIKDLQAEKMEIQSKFKIIDKEMQQKDEELTVLHKGLDDTRFIINQLQGELEETRGKFMQYKLILYNQFLDIDCLFILRKNLFNDYIFELETAAQIFQYKASDISDLKIKDETSFYLSVKSRSKEEIFIIMPNQDLKKICKSIKNFLLKAQQYQINQQHSQVQSPKNNDLLGGLMSIFRSTQQKNGSNKNSDAKQK
;
A
#
# COMPACT_ATOMS: atom_id res chain seq x y z
N MET A 1 -79.97 20.53 -56.90
CA MET A 1 -80.13 19.24 -57.61
C MET A 1 -79.43 18.14 -56.83
N MET A 2 -80.20 17.10 -56.50
CA MET A 2 -79.86 15.67 -56.36
C MET A 2 -78.63 15.20 -55.54
N ASN A 3 -78.97 14.48 -54.45
CA ASN A 3 -78.50 13.14 -54.04
C ASN A 3 -77.30 12.51 -54.77
N LEU A 4 -76.36 11.95 -54.01
CA LEU A 4 -76.25 10.50 -53.73
C LEU A 4 -75.06 10.19 -52.77
N LYS A 5 -75.33 9.32 -51.78
CA LYS A 5 -74.40 8.57 -50.88
C LYS A 5 -74.09 7.19 -51.54
N PRO A 6 -73.31 6.25 -50.95
CA PRO A 6 -71.98 6.22 -50.26
C PRO A 6 -71.14 4.98 -50.80
N PRO A 7 -70.20 4.23 -50.11
CA PRO A 7 -69.62 4.33 -48.74
C PRO A 7 -68.13 3.89 -48.50
N LYS A 8 -67.72 3.98 -47.20
CA LYS A 8 -66.60 3.31 -46.45
C LYS A 8 -65.17 3.85 -46.72
N SER A 9 -64.25 4.01 -45.77
CA SER A 9 -63.97 3.31 -44.49
C SER A 9 -63.06 4.14 -43.57
N GLN A 10 -62.89 3.66 -42.32
CA GLN A 10 -61.83 3.96 -41.34
C GLN A 10 -62.02 5.19 -40.45
N ASN A 11 -62.52 4.93 -39.23
CA ASN A 11 -61.79 5.21 -38.00
C ASN A 11 -62.35 4.40 -36.82
N ASP A 12 -61.44 4.10 -35.90
CA ASP A 12 -61.62 3.60 -34.52
C ASP A 12 -61.69 2.09 -34.29
N SER A 13 -60.50 1.51 -34.12
CA SER A 13 -60.25 0.22 -33.49
C SER A 13 -60.31 0.34 -31.97
N ALA A 14 -61.40 -0.13 -31.36
CA ALA A 14 -61.43 -0.60 -29.97
C ALA A 14 -62.09 -1.98 -29.95
N SER A 15 -61.27 -3.02 -30.06
CA SER A 15 -61.64 -4.43 -29.95
C SER A 15 -61.77 -4.79 -28.45
N ASP A 16 -62.95 -4.58 -27.89
CA ASP A 16 -63.34 -5.12 -26.59
C ASP A 16 -63.89 -6.55 -26.79
N ASN A 17 -62.98 -7.53 -26.74
CA ASN A 17 -63.31 -8.95 -26.79
C ASN A 17 -63.34 -9.50 -25.37
N GLY A 18 -64.52 -9.95 -24.93
CA GLY A 18 -64.64 -11.12 -24.06
C GLY A 18 -64.98 -10.87 -22.60
N SER A 19 -66.08 -10.16 -22.31
CA SER A 19 -66.74 -10.22 -20.99
C SER A 19 -67.37 -11.61 -20.78
N VAL A 20 -66.55 -12.56 -20.35
CA VAL A 20 -67.01 -13.85 -19.84
C VAL A 20 -67.53 -13.63 -18.42
N ASN A 21 -68.83 -13.39 -18.34
CA ASN A 21 -69.74 -13.61 -17.21
C ASN A 21 -69.08 -13.93 -15.85
N LYS A 22 -68.66 -12.88 -15.14
CA LYS A 22 -68.44 -12.93 -13.69
C LYS A 22 -69.79 -12.95 -12.97
N ILE A 23 -70.54 -14.05 -13.10
CA ILE A 23 -71.69 -14.33 -12.24
C ILE A 23 -71.10 -14.63 -10.85
N THR A 24 -71.30 -13.70 -9.92
CA THR A 24 -70.83 -13.83 -8.54
C THR A 24 -71.38 -15.11 -7.91
N ASP A 25 -70.63 -15.75 -7.01
CA ASP A 25 -71.07 -17.02 -6.42
C ASP A 25 -72.40 -16.89 -5.66
N LYS A 26 -72.73 -15.68 -5.20
CA LYS A 26 -74.05 -15.33 -4.64
C LYS A 26 -75.19 -15.50 -5.65
N GLN A 27 -74.97 -15.16 -6.92
CA GLN A 27 -75.94 -15.35 -8.00
C GLN A 27 -76.06 -16.82 -8.39
N LYS A 28 -74.96 -17.58 -8.45
CA LYS A 28 -74.99 -19.04 -8.69
C LYS A 28 -75.76 -19.79 -7.59
N ILE A 29 -75.54 -19.43 -6.33
CA ILE A 29 -76.25 -20.01 -5.17
C ILE A 29 -77.75 -19.71 -5.25
N ASN A 30 -78.14 -18.50 -5.65
CA ASN A 30 -79.56 -18.16 -5.81
C ASN A 30 -80.22 -18.92 -6.96
N THR A 31 -79.53 -19.10 -8.09
CA THR A 31 -80.03 -19.91 -9.22
C THR A 31 -80.22 -21.38 -8.81
N LEU A 32 -79.26 -21.94 -8.07
CA LEU A 32 -79.37 -23.31 -7.55
C LEU A 32 -80.51 -23.47 -6.54
N ARG A 33 -80.71 -22.50 -5.64
CA ARG A 33 -81.83 -22.52 -4.69
C ARG A 33 -83.19 -22.49 -5.40
N LYS A 34 -83.31 -21.69 -6.46
CA LYS A 34 -84.53 -21.64 -7.28
C LYS A 34 -84.78 -22.97 -7.99
N ALA A 35 -83.76 -23.54 -8.63
CA ALA A 35 -83.86 -24.85 -9.29
C ALA A 35 -84.25 -25.98 -8.32
N VAL A 36 -83.76 -25.96 -7.07
CA VAL A 36 -84.15 -26.95 -6.05
C VAL A 36 -85.61 -26.80 -5.60
N ILE A 37 -86.14 -25.58 -5.56
CA ILE A 37 -87.55 -25.34 -5.25
C ILE A 37 -88.43 -25.84 -6.40
N ASP A 38 -88.08 -25.50 -7.65
CA ASP A 38 -88.81 -25.93 -8.84
C ASP A 38 -88.84 -27.48 -8.95
N LEU A 39 -87.71 -28.15 -8.69
CA LEU A 39 -87.63 -29.61 -8.67
C LEU A 39 -88.43 -30.25 -7.53
N ARG A 40 -88.57 -29.59 -6.37
CA ARG A 40 -89.43 -30.06 -5.28
C ARG A 40 -90.91 -29.94 -5.65
N GLU A 41 -91.28 -28.88 -6.36
CA GLU A 41 -92.64 -28.65 -6.80
C GLU A 41 -93.04 -29.65 -7.91
N GLU A 42 -92.13 -29.92 -8.86
CA GLU A 42 -92.31 -30.95 -9.90
C GLU A 42 -92.42 -32.36 -9.28
N LYS A 43 -91.59 -32.68 -8.28
CA LYS A 43 -91.72 -33.93 -7.52
C LYS A 43 -93.08 -34.05 -6.83
N SER A 44 -93.59 -32.96 -6.25
CA SER A 44 -94.91 -32.93 -5.61
C SER A 44 -96.04 -33.18 -6.61
N GLN A 45 -95.94 -32.60 -7.81
CA GLN A 45 -96.91 -32.82 -8.90
C GLN A 45 -96.87 -34.27 -9.42
N LEU A 46 -95.67 -34.87 -9.56
CA LEU A 46 -95.52 -36.27 -9.96
C LEU A 46 -96.07 -37.23 -8.90
N ILE A 47 -95.90 -36.95 -7.61
CA ILE A 47 -96.50 -37.75 -6.53
C ILE A 47 -98.02 -37.70 -6.62
N LYS A 48 -98.62 -36.52 -6.85
CA LYS A 48 -100.08 -36.40 -7.08
C LYS A 48 -100.55 -37.22 -8.29
N GLN A 49 -99.82 -37.19 -9.40
CA GLN A 49 -100.15 -38.01 -10.58
C GLN A 49 -100.04 -39.51 -10.30
N ILE A 50 -99.04 -39.95 -9.52
CA ILE A 50 -98.90 -41.35 -9.11
C ILE A 50 -100.05 -41.79 -8.21
N GLU A 51 -100.48 -40.96 -7.26
CA GLU A 51 -101.64 -41.23 -6.40
C GLU A 51 -102.95 -41.28 -7.21
N GLU A 52 -103.11 -40.40 -8.20
CA GLU A 52 -104.26 -40.39 -9.10
C GLU A 52 -104.29 -41.64 -10.00
N LEU A 53 -103.14 -42.06 -10.55
CA LEU A 53 -103.00 -43.29 -11.32
C LEU A 53 -103.25 -44.54 -10.46
N ASN A 54 -102.78 -44.58 -9.22
CA ASN A 54 -103.06 -45.67 -8.30
C ASN A 54 -104.55 -45.75 -7.93
N SER A 55 -105.21 -44.61 -7.74
CA SER A 55 -106.66 -44.54 -7.53
C SER A 55 -107.44 -45.04 -8.76
N LYS A 56 -106.97 -44.70 -9.96
CA LYS A 56 -107.53 -45.18 -11.24
C LYS A 56 -107.32 -46.69 -11.43
N LYS A 57 -106.18 -47.23 -11.00
CA LYS A 57 -105.88 -48.68 -11.00
C LYS A 57 -106.75 -49.47 -10.01
N GLN A 58 -107.08 -48.89 -8.85
CA GLN A 58 -108.03 -49.50 -7.91
C GLN A 58 -109.47 -49.51 -8.45
N LEU A 59 -109.85 -48.51 -9.27
CA LEU A 59 -111.15 -48.46 -9.96
C LEU A 59 -111.26 -49.47 -11.11
N THR A 60 -110.18 -49.75 -11.84
CA THR A 60 -110.16 -50.80 -12.87
C THR A 60 -110.19 -52.20 -12.25
N ASN A 61 -109.49 -52.43 -11.13
CA ASN A 61 -109.58 -53.70 -10.39
C ASN A 61 -110.98 -53.94 -9.74
N LYS A 62 -111.79 -52.88 -9.52
CA LYS A 62 -113.20 -53.01 -9.10
C LYS A 62 -114.19 -53.20 -10.27
N ARG A 63 -113.78 -52.97 -11.53
CA ARG A 63 -114.58 -53.24 -12.74
C ARG A 63 -114.30 -54.61 -13.37
N GLU A 64 -113.13 -55.19 -13.16
CA GLU A 64 -112.79 -56.54 -13.67
C GLU A 64 -113.24 -57.70 -12.75
N GLY A 65 -113.73 -57.40 -11.55
CA GLY A 65 -114.27 -58.39 -10.60
C GLY A 65 -115.77 -58.71 -10.74
N ARG A 66 -116.46 -58.24 -11.81
CA ARG A 66 -117.92 -58.35 -11.94
C ARG A 66 -118.46 -58.97 -13.24
N TYR A 67 -117.64 -59.75 -13.95
CA TYR A 67 -118.07 -60.59 -15.07
C TYR A 67 -117.27 -61.89 -15.14
N ARG A 68 -117.39 -62.76 -14.13
CA ARG A 68 -117.03 -64.19 -14.22
C ARG A 68 -117.59 -64.96 -13.00
N ARG A 69 -118.75 -65.58 -13.23
CA ARG A 69 -119.56 -66.53 -12.43
C ARG A 69 -121.04 -66.11 -12.65
N GLU A 70 -121.97 -66.89 -13.16
CA GLU A 70 -122.12 -68.31 -13.47
C GLU A 70 -123.18 -68.42 -14.58
N THR A 71 -122.83 -69.01 -15.71
CA THR A 71 -123.78 -69.66 -16.62
C THR A 71 -123.34 -71.11 -16.69
N GLN A 72 -124.02 -71.97 -15.95
CA GLN A 72 -123.92 -73.42 -16.07
C GLN A 72 -125.33 -73.99 -16.00
N TYR A 73 -125.91 -74.23 -17.18
CA TYR A 73 -127.00 -75.17 -17.38
C TYR A 73 -126.66 -76.01 -18.61
N TYR A 74 -126.69 -77.33 -18.39
CA TYR A 74 -126.34 -78.47 -19.24
C TYR A 74 -126.48 -78.29 -20.76
N ASP A 75 -125.48 -78.76 -21.52
CA ASP A 75 -125.75 -79.74 -22.58
C ASP A 75 -124.49 -80.54 -22.99
N GLU A 76 -124.59 -81.86 -22.91
CA GLU A 76 -123.48 -82.82 -22.75
C GLU A 76 -123.14 -83.60 -24.05
N ARG A 77 -123.36 -83.01 -25.24
CA ARG A 77 -123.18 -83.73 -26.52
C ARG A 77 -122.31 -83.06 -27.59
N PHE A 78 -121.52 -82.05 -27.26
CA PHE A 78 -120.68 -81.32 -28.24
C PHE A 78 -119.15 -81.36 -28.00
N ILE A 79 -118.66 -82.16 -27.03
CA ILE A 79 -117.27 -82.06 -26.52
C ILE A 79 -116.26 -82.98 -27.24
N ALA A 80 -116.69 -83.94 -28.06
CA ALA A 80 -115.77 -84.93 -28.62
C ALA A 80 -114.98 -84.49 -29.87
N LEU A 81 -115.50 -83.57 -30.71
CA LEU A 81 -114.81 -83.15 -31.94
C LEU A 81 -114.08 -81.79 -31.87
N ASN A 82 -114.37 -80.94 -30.87
CA ASN A 82 -113.69 -79.64 -30.69
C ASN A 82 -112.48 -79.68 -29.73
N ASN A 83 -112.28 -80.81 -29.04
CA ASN A 83 -111.20 -80.94 -28.05
C ASN A 83 -109.81 -80.96 -28.72
N TYR A 84 -109.68 -81.49 -29.94
CA TYR A 84 -108.38 -81.56 -30.62
C TYR A 84 -107.90 -80.20 -31.17
N GLU A 85 -108.80 -79.42 -31.78
CA GLU A 85 -108.48 -78.06 -32.26
C GLU A 85 -108.28 -77.06 -31.12
N PHE A 86 -109.05 -77.17 -30.03
CA PHE A 86 -108.87 -76.34 -28.84
C PHE A 86 -107.58 -76.67 -28.08
N ILE A 87 -107.19 -77.96 -27.99
CA ILE A 87 -105.92 -78.38 -27.39
C ILE A 87 -104.72 -77.93 -28.25
N GLN A 88 -104.79 -78.04 -29.58
CA GLN A 88 -103.73 -77.52 -30.46
C GLN A 88 -103.62 -76.00 -30.42
N PHE A 89 -104.74 -75.27 -30.44
CA PHE A 89 -104.73 -73.82 -30.31
C PHE A 89 -104.19 -73.36 -28.96
N ASN A 90 -104.57 -74.02 -27.85
CA ASN A 90 -103.99 -73.73 -26.53
C ASN A 90 -102.50 -74.10 -26.45
N ALA A 91 -102.06 -75.18 -27.10
CA ALA A 91 -100.64 -75.54 -27.16
C ALA A 91 -99.82 -74.50 -27.94
N ILE A 92 -100.31 -74.04 -29.10
CA ILE A 92 -99.65 -73.01 -29.91
C ILE A 92 -99.69 -71.65 -29.20
N PHE A 93 -100.78 -71.29 -28.54
CA PHE A 93 -100.90 -70.04 -27.79
C PHE A 93 -100.04 -70.05 -26.52
N SER A 94 -99.99 -71.16 -25.78
CA SER A 94 -99.12 -71.31 -24.62
C SER A 94 -97.64 -71.33 -25.03
N PHE A 95 -97.29 -71.97 -26.15
CA PHE A 95 -95.94 -71.93 -26.71
C PHE A 95 -95.53 -70.50 -27.11
N ASN A 96 -96.36 -69.80 -27.88
CA ASN A 96 -96.11 -68.40 -28.25
C ASN A 96 -96.05 -67.45 -27.04
N ARG A 97 -96.88 -67.69 -26.01
CA ARG A 97 -96.85 -66.94 -24.76
C ARG A 97 -95.57 -67.20 -24.00
N THR A 98 -95.11 -68.45 -23.94
CA THR A 98 -93.89 -68.85 -23.24
C THR A 98 -92.67 -68.31 -23.96
N TYR A 99 -92.64 -68.39 -25.30
CA TYR A 99 -91.58 -67.83 -26.14
C TYR A 99 -91.48 -66.30 -25.98
N LYS A 100 -92.60 -65.57 -26.07
CA LYS A 100 -92.62 -64.12 -25.84
C LYS A 100 -92.26 -63.73 -24.39
N GLN A 101 -92.63 -64.56 -23.42
CA GLN A 101 -92.23 -64.35 -22.03
C GLN A 101 -90.72 -64.54 -21.86
N GLN A 102 -90.14 -65.56 -22.48
CA GLN A 102 -88.68 -65.77 -22.48
C GLN A 102 -87.93 -64.62 -23.18
N GLU A 103 -88.41 -64.13 -24.33
CA GLU A 103 -87.85 -62.94 -24.97
C GLU A 103 -87.93 -61.71 -24.05
N LEU A 104 -89.06 -61.51 -23.37
CA LEU A 104 -89.24 -60.40 -22.43
C LEU A 104 -88.28 -60.50 -21.23
N ASP A 105 -88.15 -61.69 -20.64
CA ASP A 105 -87.27 -61.94 -19.50
C ASP A 105 -85.80 -61.74 -19.90
N GLN A 106 -85.41 -62.15 -21.12
CA GLN A 106 -84.07 -61.92 -21.67
C GLN A 106 -83.80 -60.42 -21.90
N ILE A 107 -84.80 -59.67 -22.38
CA ILE A 107 -84.71 -58.21 -22.54
C ILE A 107 -84.55 -57.55 -21.16
N ILE A 108 -85.35 -57.93 -20.16
CA ILE A 108 -85.25 -57.41 -18.79
C ILE A 108 -83.86 -57.69 -18.21
N ALA A 109 -83.37 -58.93 -18.30
CA ALA A 109 -82.04 -59.30 -17.81
C ALA A 109 -80.91 -58.50 -18.50
N ASN A 110 -81.04 -58.22 -19.80
CA ASN A 110 -80.08 -57.37 -20.54
C ASN A 110 -80.14 -55.91 -20.05
N TYR A 111 -81.32 -55.36 -19.82
CA TYR A 111 -81.46 -54.01 -19.25
C TYR A 111 -80.92 -53.92 -17.83
N GLU A 112 -81.17 -54.93 -16.97
CA GLU A 112 -80.62 -54.99 -15.61
C GLU A 112 -79.08 -55.08 -15.62
N ALA A 113 -78.51 -55.90 -16.51
CA ALA A 113 -77.06 -55.99 -16.69
C ALA A 113 -76.46 -54.65 -17.16
N ARG A 114 -77.08 -54.00 -18.15
CA ARG A 114 -76.66 -52.66 -18.61
C ARG A 114 -76.77 -51.61 -17.52
N PHE A 115 -77.84 -51.65 -16.72
CA PHE A 115 -78.03 -50.74 -15.60
C PHE A 115 -76.96 -50.93 -14.53
N SER A 116 -76.60 -52.18 -14.22
CA SER A 116 -75.52 -52.50 -13.26
C SER A 116 -74.15 -52.02 -13.75
N ILE A 117 -73.83 -52.21 -15.04
CA ILE A 117 -72.60 -51.68 -15.65
C ILE A 117 -72.58 -50.15 -15.57
N LEU A 118 -73.68 -49.49 -15.92
CA LEU A 118 -73.78 -48.03 -15.87
C LEU A 118 -73.64 -47.49 -14.43
N GLN A 119 -74.24 -48.15 -13.45
CA GLN A 119 -74.13 -47.77 -12.04
C GLN A 119 -72.69 -47.92 -11.54
N THR A 120 -71.99 -48.96 -11.98
CA THR A 120 -70.57 -49.19 -11.64
C THR A 120 -69.69 -48.11 -12.27
N ALA A 121 -69.87 -47.82 -13.55
CA ALA A 121 -69.17 -46.76 -14.26
C ALA A 121 -69.42 -45.38 -13.63
N TYR A 122 -70.64 -45.11 -13.17
CA TYR A 122 -70.97 -43.86 -12.48
C TYR A 122 -70.19 -43.71 -11.15
N LYS A 123 -70.16 -44.77 -10.33
CA LYS A 123 -69.39 -44.79 -9.07
C LYS A 123 -67.88 -44.69 -9.28
N GLU A 124 -67.38 -45.14 -10.43
CA GLU A 124 -65.97 -44.99 -10.81
C GLU A 124 -65.67 -43.55 -11.21
N MET A 125 -66.49 -42.95 -12.08
CA MET A 125 -66.39 -41.54 -12.44
C MET A 125 -66.48 -40.60 -11.21
N GLU A 126 -67.38 -40.86 -10.25
CA GLU A 126 -67.46 -40.09 -9.00
C GLU A 126 -66.15 -40.17 -8.19
N ARG A 127 -65.52 -41.35 -8.13
CA ARG A 127 -64.23 -41.52 -7.44
C ARG A 127 -63.11 -40.78 -8.17
N ASP A 128 -63.08 -40.85 -9.48
CA ASP A 128 -62.06 -40.17 -10.29
C ASP A 128 -62.18 -38.65 -10.18
N ILE A 129 -63.40 -38.11 -10.27
CA ILE A 129 -63.66 -36.68 -10.05
C ILE A 129 -63.16 -36.25 -8.67
N LYS A 130 -63.47 -37.02 -7.63
CA LYS A 130 -63.03 -36.72 -6.26
C LYS A 130 -61.51 -36.76 -6.12
N ASN A 131 -60.84 -37.72 -6.77
CA ASN A 131 -59.38 -37.81 -6.76
C ASN A 131 -58.73 -36.62 -7.49
N ILE A 132 -59.28 -36.22 -8.63
CA ILE A 132 -58.84 -35.03 -9.38
C ILE A 132 -59.03 -33.77 -8.53
N GLU A 133 -60.18 -33.64 -7.84
CA GLU A 133 -60.46 -32.50 -6.98
C GLU A 133 -59.45 -32.39 -5.83
N ILE A 134 -59.14 -33.49 -5.15
CA ILE A 134 -58.11 -33.54 -4.10
C ILE A 134 -56.73 -33.18 -4.67
N SER A 135 -56.38 -33.70 -5.85
CA SER A 135 -55.10 -33.37 -6.50
C SER A 135 -55.01 -31.89 -6.85
N ASN A 136 -56.09 -31.30 -7.37
CA ASN A 136 -56.15 -29.88 -7.67
C ASN A 136 -56.05 -29.01 -6.41
N GLN A 137 -56.72 -29.39 -5.32
CA GLN A 137 -56.60 -28.69 -4.04
C GLN A 137 -55.16 -28.69 -3.51
N LYS A 138 -54.43 -29.82 -3.64
CA LYS A 138 -53.01 -29.88 -3.28
C LYS A 138 -52.16 -28.97 -4.17
N LEU A 139 -52.36 -29.00 -5.49
CA LEU A 139 -51.63 -28.15 -6.42
C LEU A 139 -51.87 -26.66 -6.18
N VAL A 140 -53.11 -26.27 -5.84
CA VAL A 140 -53.45 -24.88 -5.47
C VAL A 140 -52.71 -24.48 -4.20
N LYS A 141 -52.75 -25.33 -3.16
CA LYS A 141 -52.04 -25.06 -1.91
C LYS A 141 -50.52 -24.94 -2.11
N ASP A 142 -49.92 -25.84 -2.88
CA ASP A 142 -48.49 -25.78 -3.22
C ASP A 142 -48.15 -24.51 -4.01
N MET A 143 -49.05 -24.05 -4.88
CA MET A 143 -48.89 -22.80 -5.63
C MET A 143 -48.98 -21.56 -4.71
N GLU A 144 -49.90 -21.57 -3.75
CA GLU A 144 -50.03 -20.52 -2.73
C GLU A 144 -48.76 -20.46 -1.87
N GLU A 145 -48.27 -21.59 -1.37
CA GLU A 145 -47.03 -21.69 -0.59
C GLU A 145 -45.84 -21.15 -1.40
N LYS A 146 -45.68 -21.57 -2.67
CA LYS A 146 -44.64 -21.03 -3.56
C LYS A 146 -44.77 -19.54 -3.80
N THR A 147 -45.99 -19.02 -3.93
CA THR A 147 -46.24 -17.59 -4.14
C THR A 147 -45.86 -16.79 -2.89
N THR A 148 -46.20 -17.27 -1.71
CA THR A 148 -45.81 -16.63 -0.44
C THR A 148 -44.29 -16.60 -0.26
N LEU A 149 -43.61 -17.72 -0.52
CA LEU A 149 -42.15 -17.80 -0.47
C LEU A 149 -41.50 -16.84 -1.48
N ASN A 150 -42.02 -16.78 -2.71
CA ASN A 150 -41.50 -15.87 -3.73
C ASN A 150 -41.65 -14.39 -3.32
N ASN A 151 -42.78 -14.03 -2.71
CA ASN A 151 -42.98 -12.67 -2.20
C ASN A 151 -42.03 -12.34 -1.04
N GLN A 152 -41.77 -13.30 -0.14
CA GLN A 152 -40.78 -13.13 0.93
C GLN A 152 -39.37 -12.96 0.37
N LEU A 153 -38.99 -13.78 -0.62
CA LEU A 153 -37.68 -13.67 -1.28
C LEU A 153 -37.51 -12.32 -1.97
N LYS A 154 -38.53 -11.84 -2.69
CA LYS A 154 -38.51 -10.50 -3.31
C LYS A 154 -38.29 -9.40 -2.28
N LYS A 155 -39.03 -9.43 -1.17
CA LYS A 155 -38.86 -8.45 -0.09
C LYS A 155 -37.44 -8.49 0.49
N ASN A 156 -36.91 -9.68 0.75
CA ASN A 156 -35.56 -9.82 1.28
C ASN A 156 -34.50 -9.28 0.29
N ILE A 157 -34.70 -9.51 -1.01
CA ILE A 157 -33.83 -8.95 -2.06
C ILE A 157 -33.90 -7.41 -2.04
N GLU A 158 -35.10 -6.83 -1.99
CA GLU A 158 -35.29 -5.38 -1.93
C GLU A 158 -34.64 -4.75 -0.68
N ASP A 159 -34.74 -5.42 0.47
CA ASP A 159 -34.11 -4.98 1.72
C ASP A 159 -32.57 -5.05 1.62
N ILE A 160 -32.02 -6.14 1.06
CA ILE A 160 -30.57 -6.28 0.82
C ILE A 160 -30.07 -5.22 -0.17
N GLU A 161 -30.79 -4.97 -1.26
CA GLU A 161 -30.43 -3.95 -2.25
C GLU A 161 -30.40 -2.55 -1.62
N ARG A 162 -31.37 -2.24 -0.75
CA ARG A 162 -31.42 -0.97 -0.02
C ARG A 162 -30.24 -0.82 0.95
N ASP A 163 -29.92 -1.87 1.70
CA ASP A 163 -28.80 -1.87 2.64
C ASP A 163 -27.46 -1.70 1.91
N LEU A 164 -27.28 -2.42 0.78
CA LEU A 164 -26.11 -2.26 -0.07
C LEU A 164 -26.00 -0.86 -0.65
N TYR A 165 -27.10 -0.28 -1.12
CA TYR A 165 -27.12 1.09 -1.64
C TYR A 165 -26.69 2.10 -0.57
N ASN A 166 -27.23 2.00 0.64
CA ASN A 166 -26.86 2.87 1.75
C ASN A 166 -25.38 2.71 2.11
N LYS A 167 -24.89 1.45 2.18
CA LYS A 167 -23.48 1.18 2.45
C LYS A 167 -22.55 1.75 1.38
N ILE A 168 -22.92 1.67 0.10
CA ILE A 168 -22.17 2.28 -1.00
C ILE A 168 -22.13 3.80 -0.84
N LYS A 169 -23.27 4.43 -0.51
CA LYS A 169 -23.36 5.87 -0.28
C LYS A 169 -22.47 6.32 0.88
N ASP A 170 -22.46 5.58 1.98
CA ASP A 170 -21.64 5.89 3.15
C ASP A 170 -20.14 5.74 2.83
N LEU A 171 -19.75 4.64 2.17
CA LEU A 171 -18.37 4.43 1.71
C LEU A 171 -17.92 5.52 0.72
N GLN A 172 -18.82 6.02 -0.12
CA GLN A 172 -18.52 7.12 -1.03
C GLN A 172 -18.29 8.44 -0.27
N ALA A 173 -19.04 8.70 0.80
CA ALA A 173 -18.80 9.85 1.67
C ALA A 173 -17.45 9.76 2.40
N GLU A 174 -17.14 8.59 2.97
CA GLU A 174 -15.86 8.33 3.64
C GLU A 174 -14.68 8.50 2.66
N LYS A 175 -14.82 7.99 1.42
CA LYS A 175 -13.81 8.18 0.37
C LYS A 175 -13.55 9.66 0.07
N MET A 176 -14.61 10.48 -0.02
CA MET A 176 -14.45 11.93 -0.24
C MET A 176 -13.78 12.62 0.94
N GLU A 177 -14.13 12.24 2.17
CA GLU A 177 -13.50 12.77 3.39
C GLU A 177 -12.00 12.47 3.41
N ILE A 178 -11.62 11.21 3.17
CA ILE A 178 -10.22 10.77 3.09
C ILE A 178 -9.46 11.53 2.00
N GLN A 179 -10.05 11.71 0.82
CA GLN A 179 -9.43 12.51 -0.25
C GLN A 179 -9.20 13.97 0.15
N SER A 180 -10.10 14.57 0.93
CA SER A 180 -9.91 15.93 1.43
C SER A 180 -8.74 16.00 2.43
N LYS A 181 -8.65 15.03 3.34
CA LYS A 181 -7.54 14.94 4.32
C LYS A 181 -6.20 14.77 3.63
N PHE A 182 -6.13 13.92 2.59
CA PHE A 182 -4.91 13.77 1.79
C PHE A 182 -4.48 15.09 1.12
N LYS A 183 -5.43 15.86 0.56
CA LYS A 183 -5.10 17.17 -0.03
C LYS A 183 -4.60 18.18 0.99
N ILE A 184 -5.05 18.11 2.24
CA ILE A 184 -4.57 18.97 3.32
C ILE A 184 -3.13 18.59 3.68
N ILE A 185 -2.88 17.29 3.92
CA ILE A 185 -1.55 16.77 4.25
C ILE A 185 -0.54 17.11 3.13
N ASP A 186 -0.93 16.96 1.86
CA ASP A 186 -0.05 17.28 0.73
C ASP A 186 0.34 18.77 0.70
N LYS A 187 -0.60 19.67 1.02
CA LYS A 187 -0.31 21.10 1.16
C LYS A 187 0.59 21.41 2.35
N GLU A 188 0.35 20.78 3.50
CA GLU A 188 1.20 20.94 4.69
C GLU A 188 2.63 20.45 4.42
N MET A 189 2.78 19.35 3.67
CA MET A 189 4.08 18.82 3.28
C MET A 189 4.81 19.80 2.35
N GLN A 190 4.13 20.33 1.33
CA GLN A 190 4.70 21.36 0.44
C GLN A 190 5.14 22.61 1.22
N GLN A 191 4.32 23.08 2.17
CA GLN A 191 4.68 24.20 3.03
C GLN A 191 5.92 23.89 3.88
N LYS A 192 6.05 22.67 4.42
CA LYS A 192 7.23 22.25 5.20
C LYS A 192 8.48 22.16 4.35
N ASP A 193 8.37 21.71 3.10
CA ASP A 193 9.48 21.69 2.15
C ASP A 193 9.96 23.12 1.79
N GLU A 194 9.03 24.06 1.64
CA GLU A 194 9.34 25.48 1.45
C GLU A 194 10.04 26.07 2.69
N GLU A 195 9.52 25.81 3.90
CA GLU A 195 10.14 26.23 5.16
C GLU A 195 11.58 25.68 5.31
N LEU A 196 11.78 24.40 4.98
CA LEU A 196 13.12 23.77 4.98
C LEU A 196 14.06 24.42 3.97
N THR A 197 13.57 24.77 2.80
CA THR A 197 14.36 25.44 1.76
C THR A 197 14.85 26.82 2.24
N VAL A 198 13.97 27.58 2.91
CA VAL A 198 14.33 28.87 3.51
C VAL A 198 15.37 28.68 4.63
N LEU A 199 15.20 27.68 5.49
CA LEU A 199 16.16 27.38 6.56
C LEU A 199 17.54 26.98 6.02
N HIS A 200 17.60 26.14 4.98
CA HIS A 200 18.87 25.76 4.34
C HIS A 200 19.58 26.98 3.75
N LYS A 201 18.85 27.87 3.07
CA LYS A 201 19.43 29.11 2.56
C LYS A 201 19.99 29.98 3.69
N GLY A 202 19.25 30.15 4.78
CA GLY A 202 19.74 30.90 5.94
C GLY A 202 20.97 30.26 6.60
N LEU A 203 21.06 28.93 6.60
CA LEU A 203 22.23 28.21 7.08
C LEU A 203 23.46 28.44 6.18
N ASP A 204 23.26 28.42 4.86
CA ASP A 204 24.32 28.68 3.89
C ASP A 204 24.85 30.13 4.00
N ASP A 205 23.94 31.11 4.14
CA ASP A 205 24.30 32.51 4.38
C ASP A 205 25.11 32.66 5.68
N THR A 206 24.68 31.99 6.76
CA THR A 206 25.40 31.99 8.05
C THR A 206 26.78 31.34 7.93
N ARG A 207 26.89 30.23 7.20
CA ARG A 207 28.16 29.54 6.94
C ARG A 207 29.12 30.43 6.15
N PHE A 208 28.61 31.17 5.17
CA PHE A 208 29.40 32.15 4.43
C PHE A 208 29.96 33.25 5.35
N ILE A 209 29.12 33.83 6.22
CA ILE A 209 29.54 34.85 7.19
C ILE A 209 30.62 34.30 8.15
N ILE A 210 30.44 33.09 8.65
CA ILE A 210 31.43 32.44 9.53
C ILE A 210 32.77 32.30 8.83
N ASN A 211 32.78 31.84 7.57
CA ASN A 211 34.02 31.69 6.80
C ASN A 211 34.71 33.05 6.56
N GLN A 212 33.93 34.11 6.31
CA GLN A 212 34.47 35.46 6.17
C GLN A 212 35.13 35.94 7.46
N LEU A 213 34.43 35.84 8.60
CA LEU A 213 34.96 36.23 9.91
C LEU A 213 36.19 35.42 10.30
N GLN A 214 36.23 34.13 9.94
CA GLN A 214 37.41 33.29 10.17
C GLN A 214 38.62 33.79 9.35
N GLY A 215 38.41 34.20 8.10
CA GLY A 215 39.47 34.82 7.28
C GLY A 215 40.00 36.13 7.89
N GLU A 216 39.10 37.01 8.34
CA GLU A 216 39.48 38.28 8.99
C GLU A 216 40.26 38.04 10.31
N LEU A 217 39.86 37.01 11.07
CA LEU A 217 40.57 36.61 12.30
C LEU A 217 41.98 36.08 12.00
N GLU A 218 42.13 35.24 10.97
CA GLU A 218 43.42 34.71 10.53
C GLU A 218 44.36 35.82 10.06
N GLU A 219 43.85 36.80 9.30
CA GLU A 219 44.63 37.98 8.88
C GLU A 219 45.10 38.79 10.09
N THR A 220 44.20 39.06 11.03
CA THR A 220 44.52 39.81 12.26
C THR A 220 45.55 39.08 13.11
N ARG A 221 45.43 37.76 13.24
CA ARG A 221 46.41 36.90 13.92
C ARG A 221 47.77 36.94 13.24
N GLY A 222 47.82 36.94 11.90
CA GLY A 222 49.05 37.09 11.12
C GLY A 222 49.76 38.41 11.41
N LYS A 223 49.02 39.53 11.36
CA LYS A 223 49.52 40.87 11.71
C LYS A 223 50.06 40.92 13.14
N PHE A 224 49.34 40.36 14.11
CA PHE A 224 49.81 40.30 15.49
C PHE A 224 51.14 39.54 15.64
N MET A 225 51.28 38.39 14.99
CA MET A 225 52.53 37.62 15.02
C MET A 225 53.70 38.38 14.39
N GLN A 226 53.44 39.10 13.29
CA GLN A 226 54.44 39.97 12.68
C GLN A 226 54.91 41.07 13.63
N TYR A 227 53.98 41.80 14.27
CA TYR A 227 54.33 42.83 15.26
C TYR A 227 55.08 42.26 16.46
N LYS A 228 54.67 41.08 16.94
CA LYS A 228 55.37 40.38 18.02
C LYS A 228 56.83 40.06 17.65
N LEU A 229 57.08 39.62 16.42
CA LEU A 229 58.42 39.34 15.92
C LEU A 229 59.27 40.62 15.82
N ILE A 230 58.68 41.71 15.30
CA ILE A 230 59.35 43.02 15.20
C ILE A 230 59.77 43.49 16.59
N LEU A 231 58.86 43.47 17.56
CA LEU A 231 59.17 43.84 18.95
C LEU A 231 60.26 42.98 19.55
N TYR A 232 60.20 41.66 19.33
CA TYR A 232 61.23 40.73 19.82
C TYR A 232 62.62 41.08 19.27
N ASN A 233 62.72 41.37 17.97
CA ASN A 233 63.99 41.79 17.35
C ASN A 233 64.47 43.15 17.90
N GLN A 234 63.57 44.12 18.10
CA GLN A 234 63.91 45.40 18.71
C GLN A 234 64.45 45.24 20.15
N PHE A 235 63.86 44.34 20.94
CA PHE A 235 64.39 44.04 22.27
C PHE A 235 65.76 43.38 22.21
N LEU A 236 65.99 42.47 21.25
CA LEU A 236 67.30 41.86 21.05
C LEU A 236 68.37 42.91 20.70
N ASP A 237 68.04 43.88 19.84
CA ASP A 237 68.93 44.99 19.49
C ASP A 237 69.27 45.83 20.73
N ILE A 238 68.26 46.14 21.56
CA ILE A 238 68.44 46.87 22.82
C ILE A 238 69.36 46.08 23.77
N ASP A 239 69.13 44.77 23.94
CA ASP A 239 69.96 43.92 24.79
C ASP A 239 71.41 43.87 24.30
N CYS A 240 71.62 43.76 22.97
CA CYS A 240 72.94 43.83 22.37
C CYS A 240 73.63 45.18 22.66
N LEU A 241 72.90 46.30 22.54
CA LEU A 241 73.41 47.63 22.90
C LEU A 241 73.74 47.75 24.39
N PHE A 242 72.95 47.16 25.28
CA PHE A 242 73.24 47.11 26.71
C PHE A 242 74.50 46.29 27.00
N ILE A 243 74.66 45.13 26.38
CA ILE A 243 75.86 44.31 26.49
C ILE A 243 77.07 45.08 25.98
N LEU A 244 76.98 45.70 24.80
CA LEU A 244 78.05 46.53 24.23
C LEU A 244 78.39 47.70 25.14
N ARG A 245 77.41 48.44 25.66
CA ARG A 245 77.63 49.54 26.60
C ARG A 245 78.26 49.07 27.90
N LYS A 246 77.79 47.96 28.48
CA LYS A 246 78.37 47.35 29.67
C LYS A 246 79.81 46.89 29.43
N ASN A 247 80.15 46.52 28.19
CA ASN A 247 81.48 46.08 27.81
C ASN A 247 82.42 47.20 27.34
N LEU A 248 81.88 48.32 26.85
CA LEU A 248 82.65 49.50 26.40
C LEU A 248 82.95 50.48 27.56
N PHE A 249 82.07 50.57 28.56
CA PHE A 249 82.19 51.54 29.65
C PHE A 249 82.54 50.94 31.01
N ASN A 250 82.50 49.61 31.17
CA ASN A 250 83.32 48.99 32.20
C ASN A 250 84.69 48.84 31.56
N ASP A 251 85.69 49.50 32.15
CA ASP A 251 87.09 49.14 31.96
C ASP A 251 87.20 47.62 32.18
N TYR A 252 87.13 46.85 31.09
CA TYR A 252 87.32 45.41 31.17
C TYR A 252 88.78 45.22 31.55
N ILE A 253 88.98 45.02 32.84
CA ILE A 253 90.13 44.34 33.37
C ILE A 253 89.80 42.86 33.23
N PHE A 254 90.38 42.20 32.25
CA PHE A 254 90.38 40.75 32.25
C PHE A 254 91.28 40.31 33.41
N GLU A 255 90.69 40.07 34.58
CA GLU A 255 91.41 39.57 35.75
C GLU A 255 91.53 38.06 35.65
N LEU A 256 92.74 37.60 35.30
CA LEU A 256 93.07 36.20 35.32
C LEU A 256 93.81 35.90 36.61
N GLU A 257 93.09 35.35 37.59
CA GLU A 257 93.68 34.87 38.83
C GLU A 257 94.20 33.44 38.64
N THR A 258 95.47 33.25 38.97
CA THR A 258 96.11 31.93 39.14
C THR A 258 96.54 31.80 40.59
N ALA A 259 96.84 30.58 41.06
CA ALA A 259 97.24 30.33 42.44
C ALA A 259 98.48 31.10 42.94
N ALA A 260 99.21 31.79 42.04
CA ALA A 260 100.39 32.59 42.38
C ALA A 260 100.24 34.09 42.07
N GLN A 261 99.27 34.54 41.25
CA GLN A 261 99.15 35.95 40.86
C GLN A 261 97.85 36.29 40.11
N ILE A 262 97.43 37.55 40.24
CA ILE A 262 96.33 38.18 39.51
C ILE A 262 96.92 39.02 38.36
N PHE A 263 96.46 38.78 37.14
CA PHE A 263 96.85 39.57 35.96
C PHE A 263 95.70 40.42 35.47
N GLN A 264 95.96 41.72 35.27
CA GLN A 264 95.00 42.72 34.81
C GLN A 264 95.34 43.16 33.37
N TYR A 265 94.44 42.97 32.41
CA TYR A 265 94.61 43.43 31.02
C TYR A 265 93.62 44.56 30.70
N LYS A 266 94.08 45.67 30.10
CA LYS A 266 93.23 46.81 29.70
C LYS A 266 92.61 46.59 28.32
N ALA A 267 91.35 46.99 28.15
CA ALA A 267 90.61 46.89 26.89
C ALA A 267 91.25 47.63 25.69
N SER A 268 92.17 48.58 25.94
CA SER A 268 92.92 49.30 24.89
C SER A 268 93.81 48.42 24.01
N ASP A 269 94.08 47.17 24.42
CA ASP A 269 94.95 46.24 23.68
C ASP A 269 94.17 45.36 22.68
N ILE A 270 92.84 45.48 22.60
CA ILE A 270 91.99 44.80 21.61
C ILE A 270 91.79 45.75 20.42
N SER A 271 92.58 45.56 19.37
CA SER A 271 92.48 46.34 18.14
C SER A 271 91.61 45.62 17.10
N ASP A 272 90.38 46.10 16.93
CA ASP A 272 89.44 45.83 15.83
C ASP A 272 88.61 44.52 15.87
N LEU A 273 87.31 44.68 16.17
CA LEU A 273 86.25 43.75 15.76
C LEU A 273 85.71 44.22 14.39
N LYS A 274 85.77 43.38 13.35
CA LYS A 274 85.24 43.71 12.02
C LYS A 274 84.17 42.69 11.63
N ILE A 275 82.99 43.20 11.25
CA ILE A 275 81.90 42.39 10.70
C ILE A 275 82.27 42.08 9.24
N LYS A 276 82.27 40.79 8.86
CA LYS A 276 82.54 40.39 7.48
C LYS A 276 81.25 40.33 6.64
N ASP A 277 80.21 39.74 7.22
CA ASP A 277 78.90 39.50 6.61
C ASP A 277 77.83 39.33 7.72
N GLU A 278 76.55 39.24 7.36
CA GLU A 278 75.41 39.07 8.30
C GLU A 278 75.50 37.81 9.17
N THR A 279 76.46 36.92 8.90
CA THR A 279 76.57 35.58 9.49
C THR A 279 77.91 35.31 10.18
N SER A 280 78.87 36.24 10.24
CA SER A 280 80.15 35.98 10.90
C SER A 280 80.90 37.23 11.34
N PHE A 281 81.62 37.10 12.46
CA PHE A 281 82.48 38.15 13.02
C PHE A 281 83.95 37.74 12.92
N TYR A 282 84.82 38.70 12.62
CA TYR A 282 86.26 38.55 12.80
C TYR A 282 86.72 39.32 14.04
N LEU A 283 87.43 38.61 14.91
CA LEU A 283 88.16 39.19 16.02
C LEU A 283 89.65 39.05 15.72
N SER A 284 90.31 40.16 15.38
CA SER A 284 91.78 40.17 15.33
C SER A 284 92.32 40.42 16.74
N VAL A 285 93.16 39.53 17.23
CA VAL A 285 93.87 39.71 18.50
C VAL A 285 95.35 39.89 18.19
N LYS A 286 95.84 41.11 18.40
CA LYS A 286 97.22 41.46 18.14
C LYS A 286 98.03 41.45 19.43
N SER A 287 99.05 40.61 19.47
CA SER A 287 100.14 40.68 20.44
C SER A 287 101.34 41.38 19.82
N ARG A 288 102.26 41.90 20.64
CA ARG A 288 103.46 42.61 20.20
C ARG A 288 104.31 41.86 19.16
N SER A 289 104.21 40.52 19.12
CA SER A 289 105.00 39.67 18.22
C SER A 289 104.19 38.86 17.20
N LYS A 290 102.85 38.79 17.32
CA LYS A 290 101.97 38.02 16.42
C LYS A 290 100.55 38.56 16.42
N GLU A 291 99.91 38.50 15.25
CA GLU A 291 98.49 38.80 15.06
C GLU A 291 97.77 37.51 14.67
N GLU A 292 96.68 37.17 15.35
CA GLU A 292 95.85 36.01 15.03
C GLU A 292 94.38 36.43 14.88
N ILE A 293 93.72 35.94 13.84
CA ILE A 293 92.34 36.29 13.49
C ILE A 293 91.44 35.12 13.86
N PHE A 294 90.48 35.37 14.76
CA PHE A 294 89.47 34.42 15.17
C PHE A 294 88.17 34.67 14.40
N ILE A 295 87.63 33.62 13.78
CA ILE A 295 86.35 33.66 13.05
C ILE A 295 85.26 33.14 13.98
N ILE A 296 84.27 33.98 14.28
CA ILE A 296 83.15 33.63 15.15
C ILE A 296 81.91 33.47 14.28
N MET A 297 81.35 32.25 14.28
CA MET A 297 80.12 31.93 13.55
C MET A 297 78.93 31.72 14.50
N PRO A 298 77.68 31.96 14.05
CA PRO A 298 76.49 31.67 14.81
C PRO A 298 76.46 30.18 15.20
N ASN A 299 76.01 29.90 16.42
CA ASN A 299 75.95 28.56 17.05
C ASN A 299 77.30 27.93 17.44
N GLN A 300 78.41 28.66 17.42
CA GLN A 300 79.66 28.16 18.01
C GLN A 300 79.65 28.26 19.54
N ASP A 301 80.24 27.25 20.19
CA ASP A 301 80.43 27.25 21.64
C ASP A 301 81.46 28.33 22.03
N LEU A 302 80.96 29.45 22.53
CA LEU A 302 81.74 30.60 22.99
C LEU A 302 82.83 30.18 24.00
N LYS A 303 82.61 29.15 24.82
CA LYS A 303 83.63 28.66 25.77
C LYS A 303 84.86 28.10 25.05
N LYS A 304 84.68 27.44 23.90
CA LYS A 304 85.80 26.90 23.10
C LYS A 304 86.58 28.02 22.41
N ILE A 305 85.89 29.06 21.94
CA ILE A 305 86.53 30.23 21.34
C ILE A 305 87.36 30.97 22.39
N CYS A 306 86.78 31.25 23.56
CA CYS A 306 87.50 31.88 24.67
C CYS A 306 88.72 31.06 25.13
N LYS A 307 88.62 29.73 25.17
CA LYS A 307 89.75 28.86 25.50
C LYS A 307 90.86 28.93 24.45
N SER A 308 90.50 29.07 23.17
CA SER A 308 91.46 29.17 22.07
C SER A 308 92.21 30.51 22.11
N ILE A 309 91.49 31.62 22.33
CA ILE A 309 92.09 32.94 22.54
C ILE A 309 93.02 32.94 23.76
N LYS A 310 92.57 32.36 24.88
CA LYS A 310 93.39 32.23 26.10
C LYS A 310 94.68 31.45 25.83
N ASN A 311 94.61 30.35 25.10
CA ASN A 311 95.78 29.56 24.73
C ASN A 311 96.75 30.33 23.81
N PHE A 312 96.22 31.11 22.85
CA PHE A 312 97.05 31.96 21.99
C PHE A 312 97.82 33.01 22.81
N LEU A 313 97.12 33.72 23.70
CA LEU A 313 97.74 34.74 24.55
C LEU A 313 98.80 34.14 25.49
N LEU A 314 98.51 32.98 26.11
CA LEU A 314 99.48 32.26 26.95
C LEU A 314 100.72 31.84 26.16
N LYS A 315 100.55 31.33 24.93
CA LYS A 315 101.67 30.96 24.06
C LYS A 315 102.49 32.17 23.63
N ALA A 316 101.85 33.28 23.29
CA ALA A 316 102.53 34.52 22.95
C ALA A 316 103.36 35.05 24.14
N GLN A 317 102.85 34.91 25.36
CA GLN A 317 103.55 35.29 26.59
C GLN A 317 104.73 34.35 26.91
N GLN A 318 104.57 33.03 26.79
CA GLN A 318 105.68 32.08 26.92
C GLN A 318 106.80 32.33 25.91
N TYR A 319 106.44 32.74 24.69
CA TYR A 319 107.43 33.10 23.68
C TYR A 319 108.28 34.30 24.10
N GLN A 320 107.68 35.28 24.80
CA GLN A 320 108.42 36.44 25.33
C GLN A 320 109.33 36.06 26.50
N ILE A 321 108.85 35.20 27.42
CA ILE A 321 109.64 34.71 28.56
C ILE A 321 110.86 33.90 28.08
N ASN A 322 110.68 33.04 27.07
CA ASN A 322 111.78 32.24 26.51
C ASN A 322 112.80 33.09 25.74
N GLN A 323 112.39 34.20 25.10
CA GLN A 323 113.34 35.13 24.48
C GLN A 323 114.18 35.88 25.52
N GLN A 324 113.68 36.13 26.73
CA GLN A 324 114.46 36.74 27.81
C GLN A 324 115.43 35.76 28.48
N HIS A 325 115.09 34.47 28.55
CA HIS A 325 115.99 33.45 29.12
C HIS A 325 117.08 32.91 28.15
N SER A 326 116.98 33.21 26.86
CA SER A 326 117.95 32.76 25.85
C SER A 326 119.19 33.67 25.72
N GLN A 327 119.33 34.72 26.55
CA GLN A 327 120.49 35.63 26.53
C GLN A 327 121.49 35.45 27.68
N VAL A 328 121.33 34.43 28.53
CA VAL A 328 122.31 34.13 29.59
C VAL A 328 122.69 32.66 29.53
N GLN A 329 123.64 32.33 28.66
CA GLN A 329 124.72 31.33 28.84
C GLN A 329 125.35 30.99 27.48
N SER A 330 126.55 31.52 27.24
CA SER A 330 127.51 30.92 26.32
C SER A 330 128.23 29.77 27.03
N PRO A 331 128.54 28.67 26.30
CA PRO A 331 129.96 28.43 26.01
C PRO A 331 130.25 27.83 24.63
N LYS A 332 131.32 28.37 24.03
CA LYS A 332 132.41 27.73 23.27
C LYS A 332 132.17 26.46 22.43
N ASN A 333 132.60 26.62 21.17
CA ASN A 333 133.31 25.69 20.27
C ASN A 333 132.52 24.90 19.21
N ASN A 334 132.99 25.17 17.98
CA ASN A 334 133.23 24.29 16.84
C ASN A 334 132.10 23.87 15.89
N ASP A 335 132.31 24.36 14.66
CA ASP A 335 132.38 23.60 13.41
C ASP A 335 131.16 23.47 12.49
N LEU A 336 131.42 24.00 11.29
CA LEU A 336 131.17 23.44 9.96
C LEU A 336 129.74 23.44 9.39
N LEU A 337 129.65 24.15 8.25
CA LEU A 337 128.96 23.78 6.99
C LEU A 337 127.47 23.40 7.10
N GLY A 338 126.54 24.00 6.37
CA GLY A 338 126.65 24.77 5.14
C GLY A 338 125.28 24.82 4.48
N GLY A 339 125.10 25.81 3.61
CA GLY A 339 124.37 25.64 2.35
C GLY A 339 122.85 25.81 2.42
N LEU A 340 122.33 26.96 2.02
CA LEU A 340 122.01 27.31 0.61
C LEU A 340 120.73 26.64 0.09
N MET A 341 119.82 27.53 -0.31
CA MET A 341 118.87 27.41 -1.42
C MET A 341 117.61 26.56 -1.19
N SER A 342 116.45 26.83 -1.80
CA SER A 342 115.89 27.98 -2.50
C SER A 342 114.56 27.54 -3.15
N ILE A 343 113.69 28.52 -3.45
CA ILE A 343 112.99 28.66 -4.74
C ILE A 343 111.81 27.71 -5.06
N PHE A 344 110.62 28.31 -4.91
CA PHE A 344 109.56 28.54 -5.92
C PHE A 344 108.62 27.45 -6.48
N ARG A 345 107.40 27.97 -6.71
CA ARG A 345 106.48 27.79 -7.86
C ARG A 345 105.68 26.49 -7.89
N SER A 346 104.42 26.44 -8.33
CA SER A 346 103.39 27.42 -8.69
C SER A 346 102.21 26.65 -9.30
N THR A 347 100.97 27.17 -9.13
CA THR A 347 99.87 27.23 -10.15
C THR A 347 99.31 25.89 -10.70
N GLN A 348 98.06 25.69 -11.14
CA GLN A 348 96.90 26.52 -11.45
C GLN A 348 95.75 25.57 -11.89
N GLN A 349 94.50 26.06 -11.81
CA GLN A 349 93.38 25.84 -12.78
C GLN A 349 92.78 24.41 -12.90
N LYS A 350 91.51 24.18 -13.31
CA LYS A 350 90.38 25.00 -13.78
C LYS A 350 89.10 24.13 -13.78
N ASN A 351 87.96 24.81 -13.58
CA ASN A 351 86.66 24.72 -14.27
C ASN A 351 86.05 23.39 -14.75
N GLY A 352 84.72 23.29 -14.57
CA GLY A 352 83.85 22.62 -15.54
C GLY A 352 82.46 22.26 -15.03
N SER A 353 81.45 23.06 -15.40
CA SER A 353 80.02 22.87 -15.18
C SER A 353 79.42 21.71 -16.01
N ASN A 354 78.30 21.11 -15.57
CA ASN A 354 77.08 21.07 -16.40
C ASN A 354 75.80 20.63 -15.67
N LYS A 355 74.66 21.10 -16.19
CA LYS A 355 73.26 20.81 -15.82
C LYS A 355 72.80 19.45 -16.37
N ASN A 356 71.82 18.81 -15.73
CA ASN A 356 70.51 18.51 -16.32
C ASN A 356 69.49 17.86 -15.36
N SER A 357 68.23 18.03 -15.77
CA SER A 357 66.92 17.60 -15.29
C SER A 357 66.72 16.08 -15.11
N ASP A 358 65.77 15.66 -14.24
CA ASP A 358 64.49 15.06 -14.70
C ASP A 358 63.53 14.58 -13.58
N ALA A 359 62.24 14.71 -13.92
CA ALA A 359 61.09 13.82 -13.70
C ALA A 359 60.56 13.42 -12.30
N LYS A 360 59.35 13.93 -12.03
CA LYS A 360 58.08 13.23 -11.68
C LYS A 360 58.14 11.82 -11.06
N GLN A 361 57.38 11.64 -9.97
CA GLN A 361 56.43 10.54 -9.73
C GLN A 361 55.48 11.00 -8.59
N LYS A 362 54.20 11.22 -8.91
CA LYS A 362 53.02 10.38 -8.63
C LYS A 362 52.53 10.46 -7.19
#